data_AF-A0A6A1VT76-F1
#
_entry.id   AF-A0A6A1VT76-F1
#
_cell.length_a   1.000
_cell.length_b   1.000
_cell.length_c   1.000
_cell.angle_alpha   90.00
_cell.angle_beta   90.00
_cell.angle_gamma   90.00
#
_symmetry.space_group_name_H-M   'P 1'
#
loop_
_entity.id
_entity.type
_entity.pdbx_description
1 polymer ?
#
loop_
_entity_poly.entity_id
_entity_poly.type
_entity_poly.pdbx_seq_one_letter_code
_entity_poly.pdbx_strand_id
1 'polypeptide(L)'
;MCATDDPKKTQHLLALDGAKERLCLFKEDLLEEGSFDSAIDGCEGVFHTASPVLINVTDPQHWYKLSKILAEEAAWKFAKVNGIDMVTVNPGWVIGPLFQPTFNATVEPILKYVNRTTHARDERALDAVVPVWVDVRDTANAHVLAFENPSANGRYCLVGSTISCSKVMKILPEIFPNLILPDNSEDDHDEPLCQPTRCPRRRQKA
;
A
#
# COMPACT_ATOMS: atom_id res chain seq x y z
N MET A 1 -20.32 22.48 -2.19
CA MET A 1 -20.67 21.88 -0.88
C MET A 1 -19.99 20.53 -0.82
N CYS A 2 -19.06 20.36 0.12
CA CYS A 2 -18.07 19.28 0.13
C CYS A 2 -18.34 18.35 1.32
N ALA A 3 -19.23 17.38 1.17
CA ALA A 3 -19.27 16.20 2.03
C ALA A 3 -20.11 15.11 1.39
N THR A 4 -19.65 13.87 1.50
CA THR A 4 -20.53 12.71 1.46
C THR A 4 -21.19 12.56 2.84
N ASP A 5 -22.51 12.34 2.89
CA ASP A 5 -23.30 12.26 4.12
C ASP A 5 -23.12 10.95 4.91
N ASP A 6 -21.98 10.25 4.77
CA ASP A 6 -21.69 9.03 5.53
C ASP A 6 -20.61 9.30 6.59
N PRO A 7 -21.00 9.64 7.84
CA PRO A 7 -20.07 9.87 8.94
C PRO A 7 -19.11 8.70 9.18
N LYS A 8 -19.50 7.45 8.89
CA LYS A 8 -18.59 6.30 9.07
C LYS A 8 -17.39 6.38 8.13
N LYS A 9 -17.58 6.96 6.95
CA LYS A 9 -16.51 7.14 5.95
C LYS A 9 -15.73 8.43 6.11
N THR A 10 -16.32 9.48 6.67
CA THR A 10 -15.71 10.83 6.63
C THR A 10 -15.30 11.37 7.99
N GLN A 11 -15.89 10.91 9.10
CA GLN A 11 -15.67 11.51 10.42
C GLN A 11 -14.20 11.45 10.86
N HIS A 12 -13.51 10.34 10.60
CA HIS A 12 -12.10 10.18 10.97
C HIS A 12 -11.18 11.14 10.19
N LEU A 13 -11.58 11.57 8.99
CA LEU A 13 -10.84 12.56 8.19
C LEU A 13 -11.11 13.98 8.71
N LEU A 14 -12.36 14.30 9.02
CA LEU A 14 -12.77 15.60 9.56
C LEU A 14 -12.26 15.83 11.00
N ALA A 15 -11.86 14.77 11.69
CA ALA A 15 -11.25 14.82 13.01
C ALA A 15 -9.74 15.11 12.99
N LEU A 16 -9.10 15.14 11.81
CA LEU A 16 -7.67 15.45 11.70
C LEU A 16 -7.40 16.92 12.03
N ASP A 17 -6.21 17.16 12.59
CA ASP A 17 -5.75 18.52 12.90
C ASP A 17 -5.69 19.39 11.64
N GLY A 18 -6.38 20.53 11.67
CA GLY A 18 -6.47 21.46 10.54
C GLY A 18 -7.46 21.06 9.45
N ALA A 19 -8.22 19.97 9.61
CA ALA A 19 -9.19 19.52 8.61
C ALA A 19 -10.35 20.51 8.43
N LYS A 20 -10.84 21.13 9.52
CA LYS A 20 -11.94 22.09 9.46
C LYS A 20 -11.60 23.32 8.61
N GLU A 21 -10.33 23.67 8.54
CA GLU A 21 -9.84 24.85 7.85
C GLU A 21 -9.36 24.54 6.42
N ARG A 22 -8.84 23.33 6.17
CA ARG A 22 -8.10 23.03 4.92
C ARG A 22 -8.53 21.76 4.19
N LEU A 23 -9.38 20.92 4.77
CA LEU A 23 -9.84 19.68 4.13
C LEU A 23 -11.21 19.88 3.48
N CYS A 24 -11.24 19.75 2.15
CA CYS A 24 -12.47 19.70 1.38
C CYS A 24 -12.71 18.26 0.91
N LEU A 25 -13.88 17.69 1.21
CA LEU A 25 -14.25 16.35 0.77
C LEU A 25 -15.14 16.39 -0.47
N PHE A 26 -14.66 15.80 -1.57
CA PHE A 26 -15.40 15.66 -2.82
C PHE A 26 -15.91 14.22 -2.98
N LYS A 27 -17.06 14.05 -3.64
CA LYS A 27 -17.64 12.73 -3.91
C LYS A 27 -17.34 12.36 -5.35
N GLU A 28 -16.41 11.44 -5.55
CA GLU A 28 -15.98 11.01 -6.88
C GLU A 28 -16.02 9.48 -7.04
N ASP A 29 -16.09 9.02 -8.29
CA ASP A 29 -16.07 7.61 -8.67
C ASP A 29 -15.02 7.38 -9.77
N LEU A 30 -14.09 6.45 -9.54
CA LEU A 30 -13.03 6.06 -10.47
C LEU A 30 -13.56 5.59 -11.84
N LEU A 31 -14.80 5.15 -11.91
CA LEU A 31 -15.42 4.61 -13.12
C LEU A 31 -16.34 5.63 -13.82
N GLU A 32 -16.58 6.78 -13.21
CA GLU A 32 -17.38 7.86 -13.80
C GLU A 32 -16.46 8.90 -14.44
N GLU A 33 -16.51 9.00 -15.76
CA GLU A 33 -15.72 9.96 -16.54
C GLU A 33 -16.05 11.41 -16.13
N GLY A 34 -15.01 12.22 -15.95
CA GLY A 34 -15.14 13.64 -15.56
C GLY A 34 -15.51 13.88 -14.09
N SER A 35 -15.70 12.83 -13.28
CA SER A 35 -16.02 13.00 -11.84
C SER A 35 -14.95 13.86 -11.14
N PHE A 36 -13.67 13.54 -11.35
CA PHE A 36 -12.56 14.24 -10.71
C PHE A 36 -12.31 15.69 -11.21
N ASP A 37 -12.97 16.16 -12.27
CA ASP A 37 -12.65 17.44 -12.91
C ASP A 37 -12.77 18.61 -11.92
N SER A 38 -13.86 18.63 -11.14
CA SER A 38 -14.08 19.68 -10.14
C SER A 38 -13.15 19.57 -8.93
N ALA A 39 -12.71 18.36 -8.58
CA ALA A 39 -11.82 18.13 -7.44
C ALA A 39 -10.36 18.49 -7.75
N ILE A 40 -9.97 18.45 -9.03
CA ILE A 40 -8.61 18.76 -9.51
C ILE A 40 -8.49 20.23 -9.94
N ASP A 41 -9.59 20.89 -10.31
CA ASP A 41 -9.55 22.29 -10.75
C ASP A 41 -8.91 23.21 -9.69
N GLY A 42 -7.91 23.98 -10.11
CA GLY A 42 -7.12 24.85 -9.24
C GLY A 42 -6.05 24.17 -8.38
N CYS A 43 -5.87 22.85 -8.47
CA CYS A 43 -4.78 22.15 -7.77
C CYS A 43 -3.42 22.35 -8.46
N GLU A 44 -2.39 22.64 -7.67
CA GLU A 44 -0.98 22.69 -8.15
C GLU A 44 -0.37 21.29 -8.33
N GLY A 45 -0.95 20.28 -7.69
CA GLY A 45 -0.50 18.89 -7.73
C GLY A 45 -1.61 17.92 -7.36
N VAL A 46 -1.51 16.69 -7.85
CA VAL A 46 -2.50 15.64 -7.62
C VAL A 46 -1.81 14.37 -7.12
N PHE A 47 -2.24 13.86 -5.97
CA PHE A 47 -1.83 12.56 -5.45
C PHE A 47 -2.88 11.50 -5.80
N HIS A 48 -2.68 10.75 -6.88
CA HIS A 48 -3.56 9.66 -7.25
C HIS A 48 -3.19 8.36 -6.51
N THR A 49 -3.86 8.09 -5.39
CA THR A 49 -3.65 6.88 -4.57
C THR A 49 -4.80 5.87 -4.66
N ALA A 50 -5.95 6.29 -5.18
CA ALA A 50 -7.17 5.50 -5.21
C ALA A 50 -7.05 4.33 -6.20
N SER A 51 -7.16 3.11 -5.70
CA SER A 51 -7.24 1.93 -6.54
C SER A 51 -7.83 0.74 -5.78
N PRO A 52 -8.74 -0.04 -6.41
CA PRO A 52 -9.27 -1.24 -5.79
C PRO A 52 -8.17 -2.25 -5.44
N VAL A 53 -8.28 -2.88 -4.27
CA VAL A 53 -7.37 -3.95 -3.82
C VAL A 53 -8.19 -5.22 -3.62
N LEU A 54 -8.10 -6.15 -4.56
CA LEU A 54 -8.83 -7.42 -4.56
C LEU A 54 -7.84 -8.58 -4.44
N ILE A 55 -7.83 -9.25 -3.29
CA ILE A 55 -6.88 -10.33 -2.95
C ILE A 55 -7.56 -11.72 -2.90
N ASN A 56 -8.85 -11.84 -3.25
CA ASN A 56 -9.64 -13.08 -3.07
C ASN A 56 -10.19 -13.70 -4.37
N VAL A 57 -9.38 -13.78 -5.44
CA VAL A 57 -9.72 -14.56 -6.64
C VAL A 57 -8.86 -15.82 -6.70
N THR A 58 -9.18 -16.79 -7.56
CA THR A 58 -8.51 -18.10 -7.63
C THR A 58 -7.00 -18.02 -7.91
N ASP A 59 -6.53 -16.86 -8.41
CA ASP A 59 -5.12 -16.45 -8.46
C ASP A 59 -4.98 -14.91 -8.37
N PRO A 60 -5.16 -14.32 -7.18
CA PRO A 60 -5.37 -12.88 -7.02
C PRO A 60 -4.11 -12.06 -7.15
N GLN A 61 -2.99 -12.64 -6.75
CA GLN A 61 -1.73 -11.94 -6.83
C GLN A 61 -1.28 -11.75 -8.26
N HIS A 62 -1.52 -12.71 -9.17
CA HIS A 62 -1.15 -12.53 -10.57
C HIS A 62 -1.99 -11.44 -11.23
N TRP A 63 -3.32 -11.44 -11.03
CA TRP A 63 -4.19 -10.41 -11.61
C TRP A 63 -3.99 -9.04 -10.99
N TYR A 64 -3.83 -8.95 -9.67
CA TYR A 64 -3.55 -7.68 -9.00
C TYR A 64 -2.21 -7.12 -9.47
N LYS A 65 -1.12 -7.91 -9.44
CA LYS A 65 0.21 -7.48 -9.92
C LYS A 65 0.15 -7.02 -11.38
N LEU A 66 -0.50 -7.81 -12.26
CA LEU A 66 -0.66 -7.45 -13.66
C LEU A 66 -1.45 -6.15 -13.84
N SER A 67 -2.57 -6.00 -13.13
CA SER A 67 -3.40 -4.79 -13.20
C SER A 67 -2.62 -3.52 -12.80
N LYS A 68 -1.78 -3.61 -11.77
CA LYS A 68 -0.94 -2.49 -11.32
C LYS A 68 0.15 -2.14 -12.32
N ILE A 69 0.77 -3.14 -12.96
CA ILE A 69 1.75 -2.93 -14.02
C ILE A 69 1.09 -2.20 -15.20
N LEU A 70 -0.04 -2.72 -15.68
CA LEU A 70 -0.76 -2.14 -16.83
C LEU A 70 -1.27 -0.72 -16.54
N ALA A 71 -1.78 -0.48 -15.33
CA ALA A 71 -2.23 0.85 -14.90
C ALA A 71 -1.07 1.85 -14.89
N GLU A 72 0.10 1.47 -14.38
CA GLU A 72 1.27 2.35 -14.37
C GLU A 72 1.79 2.63 -15.80
N GLU A 73 1.85 1.61 -16.66
CA GLU A 73 2.23 1.78 -18.07
C GLU A 73 1.29 2.74 -18.81
N ALA A 74 -0.02 2.61 -18.58
CA ALA A 74 -1.02 3.50 -19.15
C ALA A 74 -0.86 4.94 -18.64
N ALA A 75 -0.63 5.12 -17.33
CA ALA A 75 -0.38 6.42 -16.72
C ALA A 75 0.87 7.10 -17.31
N TRP A 76 1.99 6.40 -17.44
CA TRP A 76 3.21 6.95 -18.04
C TRP A 76 3.03 7.33 -19.51
N LYS A 77 2.32 6.49 -20.28
CA LYS A 77 2.03 6.79 -21.68
C LYS A 77 1.15 8.04 -21.79
N PHE A 78 0.12 8.14 -20.97
CA PHE A 78 -0.79 9.29 -20.95
C PHE A 78 -0.04 10.57 -20.53
N ALA A 79 0.73 10.52 -19.44
CA ALA A 79 1.49 11.66 -18.94
C ALA A 79 2.47 12.19 -19.99
N LYS A 80 3.20 11.30 -20.66
CA LYS A 80 4.13 11.66 -21.73
C LYS A 80 3.46 12.35 -22.92
N VAL A 81 2.30 11.85 -23.35
CA VAL A 81 1.57 12.40 -24.50
C VAL A 81 0.97 13.78 -24.18
N ASN A 82 0.58 13.99 -22.92
CA ASN A 82 -0.10 15.22 -22.49
C ASN A 82 0.84 16.22 -21.79
N GLY A 83 2.15 15.94 -21.71
CA GLY A 83 3.13 16.82 -21.07
C GLY A 83 2.93 16.98 -19.56
N ILE A 84 2.39 15.97 -18.89
CA ILE A 84 2.20 15.96 -17.44
C ILE A 84 3.49 15.48 -16.78
N ASP A 85 4.02 16.27 -15.84
CA ASP A 85 5.11 15.82 -14.98
C ASP A 85 4.57 14.80 -13.96
N MET A 86 5.17 13.61 -13.95
CA MET A 86 4.68 12.48 -13.19
C MET A 86 5.83 11.73 -12.53
N VAL A 87 5.63 11.38 -11.26
CA VAL A 87 6.49 10.48 -10.48
C VAL A 87 5.63 9.33 -9.97
N THR A 88 6.17 8.11 -9.94
CA THR A 88 5.49 6.96 -9.32
C THR A 88 6.20 6.51 -8.06
N VAL A 89 5.40 6.20 -7.04
CA VAL A 89 5.85 5.63 -5.77
C VAL A 89 5.31 4.20 -5.69
N ASN A 90 6.22 3.22 -5.63
CA ASN A 90 5.91 1.80 -5.66
C ASN A 90 6.24 1.15 -4.31
N PRO A 91 5.32 1.16 -3.33
CA PRO A 91 5.56 0.54 -2.04
C PRO A 91 5.47 -0.98 -2.09
N GLY A 92 6.20 -1.62 -1.17
CA GLY A 92 5.98 -3.02 -0.79
C GLY A 92 4.70 -3.21 0.03
N TRP A 93 4.73 -4.15 0.98
CA TRP A 93 3.63 -4.40 1.90
C TRP A 93 3.58 -3.32 2.98
N VAL A 94 2.58 -2.42 2.86
CA VAL A 94 2.43 -1.28 3.76
C VAL A 94 1.76 -1.73 5.06
N ILE A 95 2.41 -1.47 6.19
CA ILE A 95 1.89 -1.70 7.54
C ILE A 95 2.06 -0.44 8.39
N GLY A 96 1.41 -0.38 9.55
CA GLY A 96 1.57 0.73 10.48
C GLY A 96 0.28 1.08 11.23
N PRO A 97 0.26 2.21 11.94
CA PRO A 97 -0.93 2.69 12.63
C PRO A 97 -2.06 2.99 11.63
N LEU A 98 -3.29 2.63 11.98
CA LEU A 98 -4.48 2.89 11.18
C LEU A 98 -5.18 4.17 11.66
N PHE A 99 -5.50 5.06 10.73
CA PHE A 99 -6.33 6.24 11.01
C PHE A 99 -7.81 5.99 10.72
N GLN A 100 -8.10 5.17 9.71
CA GLN A 100 -9.47 4.78 9.39
C GLN A 100 -10.01 3.71 10.36
N PRO A 101 -11.33 3.67 10.61
CA PRO A 101 -11.95 2.71 11.53
C PRO A 101 -12.07 1.28 10.96
N THR A 102 -11.43 1.00 9.82
CA THR A 102 -11.50 -0.27 9.10
C THR A 102 -10.10 -0.82 8.79
N PHE A 103 -9.97 -2.14 8.76
CA PHE A 103 -8.74 -2.77 8.31
C PHE A 103 -8.61 -2.70 6.80
N ASN A 104 -7.41 -2.39 6.32
CA ASN A 104 -7.07 -2.52 4.92
C ASN A 104 -6.52 -3.93 4.64
N ALA A 105 -6.46 -4.29 3.35
CA ALA A 105 -6.09 -5.63 2.92
C ALA A 105 -4.69 -6.09 3.36
N THR A 106 -3.78 -5.16 3.67
CA THR A 106 -2.41 -5.50 4.11
C THR A 106 -2.30 -5.78 5.60
N VAL A 107 -3.15 -5.16 6.44
CA VAL A 107 -3.14 -5.39 7.91
C VAL A 107 -4.09 -6.52 8.31
N GLU A 108 -5.12 -6.80 7.51
CA GLU A 108 -6.09 -7.88 7.79
C GLU A 108 -5.43 -9.25 8.06
N PRO A 109 -4.40 -9.70 7.30
CA PRO A 109 -3.75 -10.99 7.60
C PRO A 109 -3.02 -11.00 8.95
N ILE A 110 -2.38 -9.89 9.34
CA ILE A 110 -1.72 -9.76 10.65
C ILE A 110 -2.76 -9.85 11.76
N LEU A 111 -3.90 -9.18 11.59
CA LEU A 111 -5.00 -9.25 12.55
C LEU A 111 -5.55 -10.67 12.68
N LYS A 112 -5.79 -11.36 11.56
CA LYS A 112 -6.30 -12.74 11.58
C LYS A 112 -5.35 -13.67 12.33
N TYR A 113 -4.05 -13.43 12.20
CA TYR A 113 -3.06 -14.18 12.97
C TYR A 113 -3.13 -13.89 14.46
N VAL A 114 -3.13 -12.60 14.84
CA VAL A 114 -3.23 -12.17 16.24
C VAL A 114 -4.51 -12.71 16.89
N ASN A 115 -5.61 -12.73 16.15
CA ASN A 115 -6.92 -13.23 16.61
C ASN A 115 -7.08 -14.75 16.51
N ARG A 116 -6.06 -15.50 16.06
CA ARG A 116 -6.08 -16.96 15.90
C ARG A 116 -7.18 -17.47 14.96
N THR A 117 -7.53 -16.65 13.96
CA THR A 117 -8.50 -17.04 12.92
C THR A 117 -7.80 -17.41 11.60
N THR A 118 -6.47 -17.36 11.54
CA THR A 118 -5.68 -17.94 10.44
C THR A 118 -5.57 -19.45 10.59
N HIS A 119 -5.73 -20.17 9.50
CA HIS A 119 -5.34 -21.58 9.43
C HIS A 119 -3.84 -21.67 9.10
N ALA A 120 -3.12 -22.70 9.57
CA ALA A 120 -1.68 -22.88 9.31
C ALA A 120 -1.31 -22.88 7.80
N ARG A 121 -2.28 -23.21 6.93
CA ARG A 121 -2.17 -23.12 5.47
C ARG A 121 -2.08 -21.68 4.95
N ASP A 122 -2.67 -20.72 5.66
CA ASP A 122 -2.69 -19.30 5.32
C ASP A 122 -1.35 -18.62 5.65
N GLU A 123 -0.64 -19.09 6.69
CA GLU A 123 0.68 -18.59 7.09
C GLU A 123 1.76 -18.89 6.04
N ARG A 124 1.81 -20.13 5.53
CA ARG A 124 2.74 -20.52 4.46
C ARG A 124 2.43 -19.79 3.14
N ALA A 125 1.15 -19.48 2.89
CA ALA A 125 0.73 -18.70 1.73
C ALA A 125 1.16 -17.22 1.82
N LEU A 126 1.25 -16.64 3.02
CA LEU A 126 1.76 -15.27 3.22
C LEU A 126 3.29 -15.20 2.98
N ASP A 127 4.03 -16.21 3.44
CA ASP A 127 5.48 -16.28 3.29
C ASP A 127 5.96 -16.42 1.85
N ALA A 128 5.22 -17.17 1.03
CA ALA A 128 5.55 -17.33 -0.39
C ALA A 128 5.38 -16.02 -1.20
N VAL A 129 4.82 -14.97 -0.60
CA VAL A 129 4.22 -13.84 -1.31
C VAL A 129 4.78 -12.50 -0.87
N VAL A 130 5.06 -12.33 0.43
CA VAL A 130 5.27 -11.01 1.02
C VAL A 130 6.60 -10.91 1.79
N PRO A 131 7.74 -10.73 1.11
CA PRO A 131 9.00 -10.51 1.80
C PRO A 131 9.28 -9.03 2.08
N VAL A 132 8.59 -8.07 1.45
CA VAL A 132 8.94 -6.63 1.48
C VAL A 132 7.95 -5.81 2.29
N TRP A 133 8.42 -5.15 3.36
CA TRP A 133 7.60 -4.37 4.30
C TRP A 133 7.97 -2.90 4.26
N VAL A 134 7.01 -2.02 4.48
CA VAL A 134 7.23 -0.57 4.60
C VAL A 134 6.21 0.06 5.55
N ASP A 135 6.62 1.07 6.32
CA ASP A 135 5.71 1.82 7.20
C ASP A 135 4.81 2.75 6.37
N VAL A 136 3.54 2.89 6.77
CA VAL A 136 2.57 3.78 6.13
C VAL A 136 3.01 5.25 6.17
N ARG A 137 3.72 5.66 7.23
CA ARG A 137 4.24 7.03 7.38
C ARG A 137 5.39 7.29 6.41
N ASP A 138 6.27 6.32 6.21
CA ASP A 138 7.33 6.42 5.21
C ASP A 138 6.74 6.48 3.80
N THR A 139 5.69 5.71 3.55
CA THR A 139 4.95 5.75 2.28
C THR A 139 4.33 7.12 2.05
N ALA A 140 3.64 7.70 3.04
CA ALA A 140 3.06 9.04 2.93
C ALA A 140 4.14 10.12 2.72
N ASN A 141 5.22 10.09 3.52
CA ASN A 141 6.32 11.03 3.42
C ASN A 141 7.01 10.96 2.05
N ALA A 142 7.20 9.77 1.49
CA ALA A 142 7.81 9.61 0.18
C ALA A 142 6.98 10.24 -0.94
N HIS A 143 5.64 10.20 -0.86
CA HIS A 143 4.80 10.92 -1.83
C HIS A 143 5.01 12.43 -1.72
N VAL A 144 4.97 12.99 -0.50
CA VAL A 144 5.18 14.43 -0.27
C VAL A 144 6.57 14.87 -0.76
N LEU A 145 7.62 14.15 -0.38
CA LEU A 145 8.99 14.46 -0.77
C LEU A 145 9.22 14.33 -2.28
N ALA A 146 8.58 13.36 -2.93
CA ALA A 146 8.64 13.23 -4.39
C ALA A 146 7.96 14.39 -5.11
N PHE A 147 6.87 14.92 -4.55
CA PHE A 147 6.18 16.08 -5.10
C PHE A 147 6.93 17.39 -4.85
N GLU A 148 7.44 17.60 -3.64
CA GLU A 148 8.08 18.85 -3.25
C GLU A 148 9.49 19.05 -3.82
N ASN A 149 10.17 17.97 -4.23
CA ASN A 149 11.51 18.04 -4.79
C ASN A 149 11.47 18.22 -6.31
N PRO A 150 11.84 19.39 -6.87
CA PRO A 150 11.74 19.65 -8.31
C PRO A 150 12.67 18.77 -9.17
N SER A 151 13.62 18.06 -8.56
CA SER A 151 14.51 17.12 -9.26
C SER A 151 14.01 15.68 -9.23
N ALA A 152 12.94 15.38 -8.48
CA ALA A 152 12.37 14.04 -8.43
C ALA A 152 11.81 13.65 -9.81
N ASN A 153 12.11 12.44 -10.25
CA ASN A 153 11.66 11.94 -11.54
C ASN A 153 11.60 10.42 -11.56
N GLY A 154 10.78 9.87 -12.44
CA GLY A 154 10.70 8.44 -12.67
C GLY A 154 9.96 7.69 -11.56
N ARG A 155 10.52 6.55 -11.15
CA ARG A 155 9.86 5.54 -10.31
C ARG A 155 10.67 5.30 -9.04
N TYR A 156 10.02 5.32 -7.88
CA TYR A 156 10.65 5.11 -6.57
C TYR A 156 10.09 3.86 -5.88
N CYS A 157 10.93 2.84 -5.70
CA CYS A 157 10.57 1.67 -4.89
C CYS A 157 10.68 1.99 -3.40
N LEU A 158 9.63 1.73 -2.62
CA LEU A 158 9.67 1.88 -1.17
C LEU A 158 9.68 0.52 -0.47
N VAL A 159 10.83 0.22 0.12
CA VAL A 159 11.07 -1.00 0.90
C VAL A 159 11.79 -0.58 2.18
N GLY A 160 11.12 -0.75 3.32
CA GLY A 160 11.72 -0.52 4.63
C GLY A 160 12.53 -1.73 5.13
N SER A 161 12.01 -2.95 4.90
CA SER A 161 12.70 -4.19 5.30
C SER A 161 12.31 -5.38 4.43
N THR A 162 13.20 -6.38 4.35
CA THR A 162 12.94 -7.67 3.70
C THR A 162 12.97 -8.81 4.71
N ILE A 163 11.82 -9.26 5.19
CA ILE A 163 11.68 -10.27 6.24
C ILE A 163 10.50 -11.19 5.87
N SER A 164 10.62 -12.51 6.09
CA SER A 164 9.48 -13.42 5.90
C SER A 164 8.38 -13.14 6.91
N CYS A 165 7.12 -13.33 6.52
CA CYS A 165 5.98 -13.25 7.44
C CYS A 165 6.18 -14.16 8.66
N SER A 166 6.66 -15.40 8.50
CA SER A 166 7.01 -16.29 9.62
C SER A 166 7.95 -15.66 10.63
N LYS A 167 8.96 -14.92 10.17
CA LYS A 167 9.89 -14.22 11.04
C LYS A 167 9.26 -12.99 11.69
N VAL A 168 8.37 -12.28 10.99
CA VAL A 168 7.54 -11.22 11.60
C VAL A 168 6.67 -11.79 12.72
N MET A 169 6.10 -12.98 12.53
CA MET A 169 5.25 -13.61 13.53
C MET A 169 6.03 -14.00 14.79
N LYS A 170 7.32 -14.36 14.64
CA LYS A 170 8.24 -14.62 15.77
C LYS A 170 8.62 -13.34 16.55
N ILE A 171 8.50 -12.16 15.95
CA ILE A 171 8.76 -10.87 16.62
C ILE A 171 7.57 -10.45 17.52
N LEU A 172 6.34 -10.83 17.17
CA LEU A 172 5.14 -10.41 17.90
C LEU A 172 5.16 -10.78 19.40
N PRO A 173 5.58 -11.99 19.83
CA PRO A 173 5.70 -12.34 21.24
C PRO A 173 6.77 -11.53 21.98
N GLU A 174 7.83 -11.12 21.29
CA GLU A 174 8.89 -10.30 21.90
C GLU A 174 8.36 -8.91 22.26
N ILE A 175 7.51 -8.33 21.40
CA ILE A 175 6.91 -7.01 21.59
C ILE A 175 5.69 -7.07 22.51
N PHE A 176 4.89 -8.13 22.40
CA PHE A 176 3.67 -8.35 23.18
C PHE A 176 3.76 -9.66 23.95
N PRO A 177 4.48 -9.70 25.09
CA PRO A 177 4.77 -10.94 25.82
C PRO A 177 3.53 -11.65 26.39
N ASN A 178 2.41 -10.95 26.54
CA ASN A 178 1.13 -11.53 26.97
C ASN A 178 0.28 -12.04 25.80
N LEU A 179 0.73 -11.84 24.56
CA LEU A 179 0.06 -12.35 23.37
C LEU A 179 0.36 -13.85 23.26
N ILE A 180 -0.60 -14.67 23.69
CA ILE A 180 -0.49 -16.11 23.51
C ILE A 180 -0.69 -16.40 22.03
N LEU A 181 0.32 -16.95 21.35
CA LEU A 181 0.24 -17.37 19.95
C LEU A 181 -0.15 -18.86 19.81
N PRO A 182 -0.57 -19.33 18.62
CA PRO A 182 -0.70 -20.75 18.33
C PRO A 182 0.66 -21.45 18.39
N ASP A 183 0.70 -22.68 18.94
CA ASP A 183 1.91 -23.50 18.95
C ASP A 183 2.21 -24.00 17.53
N ASN A 184 3.29 -23.50 16.93
CA ASN A 184 3.78 -23.99 15.64
C ASN A 184 4.90 -25.02 15.88
N SER A 185 4.55 -26.17 16.46
CA SER A 185 5.43 -27.35 16.47
C SER A 185 5.12 -28.21 15.26
N GLU A 186 5.79 -27.98 14.13
CA GLU A 186 6.05 -29.02 13.11
C GLU A 186 7.09 -28.53 12.09
N ASP A 187 8.32 -29.00 12.31
CA ASP A 187 9.52 -29.10 11.46
C ASP A 187 9.81 -28.03 10.39
N ASP A 188 10.81 -27.20 10.70
CA ASP A 188 11.61 -26.41 9.76
C ASP A 188 12.43 -27.36 8.87
N HIS A 189 11.88 -27.76 7.72
CA HIS A 189 12.72 -28.16 6.60
C HIS A 189 13.14 -26.89 5.85
N ASP A 190 14.38 -26.46 6.11
CA ASP A 190 15.08 -25.39 5.39
C ASP A 190 15.24 -25.76 3.91
N GLU A 191 14.23 -25.50 3.07
CA GLU A 191 14.43 -25.36 1.64
C GLU A 191 15.06 -24.00 1.34
N PRO A 192 16.10 -23.93 0.50
CA PRO A 192 16.80 -22.69 0.23
C PRO A 192 15.87 -21.71 -0.51
N LEU A 193 15.46 -20.66 0.22
CA LEU A 193 14.78 -19.50 -0.32
C LEU A 193 15.51 -18.98 -1.55
N CYS A 194 14.76 -18.79 -2.64
CA CYS A 194 15.27 -18.19 -3.87
C CYS A 194 15.97 -16.86 -3.52
N GLN A 195 17.27 -16.77 -3.82
CA GLN A 195 18.05 -15.57 -3.52
C GLN A 195 17.35 -14.34 -4.10
N PRO A 196 17.32 -13.20 -3.39
CA PRO A 196 16.77 -11.98 -3.93
C PRO A 196 17.49 -11.69 -5.25
N THR A 197 16.77 -11.81 -6.36
CA THR A 197 17.30 -11.42 -7.66
C THR A 197 17.65 -9.95 -7.52
N ARG A 198 18.96 -9.66 -7.50
CA ARG A 198 19.45 -8.28 -7.53
C ARG A 198 18.69 -7.58 -8.65
N CYS A 199 17.94 -6.54 -8.30
CA CYS A 199 17.37 -5.64 -9.28
C CYS A 199 18.48 -5.32 -10.29
N PRO A 200 18.33 -5.65 -11.59
CA PRO A 200 19.37 -5.38 -12.55
C PRO A 200 19.65 -3.90 -12.48
N ARG A 201 20.90 -3.51 -12.18
CA ARG A 201 21.35 -2.13 -12.27
C ARG A 201 21.32 -1.73 -13.75
N ARG A 202 20.13 -1.54 -14.32
CA ARG A 202 19.97 -0.76 -15.54
C ARG A 202 20.30 0.66 -15.10
N ARG A 203 21.50 1.10 -15.48
CA ARG A 203 21.92 2.50 -15.39
C ARG A 203 20.74 3.34 -15.88
N GLN A 204 20.11 4.08 -14.97
CA GLN A 204 19.34 5.26 -15.37
C GLN A 204 20.33 6.13 -16.12
N LYS A 205 20.23 6.15 -17.45
CA LYS A 205 20.85 7.21 -18.23
C LYS A 205 19.97 8.43 -18.00
N ALA A 206 20.60 9.46 -17.46
CA ALA A 206 20.09 10.82 -17.40
C ALA A 206 19.60 11.30 -18.77
#